data_AF-A0A9W8TJG1-F1
#
_entry.id   AF-A0A9W8TJG1-F1
#
_cell.length_a   1.000
_cell.length_b   1.000
_cell.length_c   1.000
_cell.angle_alpha   90.00
_cell.angle_beta   90.00
_cell.angle_gamma   90.00
#
_symmetry.space_group_name_H-M   'P 1'
#
loop_
_entity.id
_entity.type
_entity.pdbx_description
1 polymer ?
#
loop_
_entity_poly.entity_id
_entity_poly.type
_entity_poly.pdbx_seq_one_letter_code
_entity_poly.pdbx_strand_id
1 'polypeptide(L)'
;MRARLSPEDLPPVPPAVRATLAETLPPDGLDAEHLDILTLAMSNILRTEVAEFTYAQIVDGSPTSLEFQLSHRWPPKDHPVREHKTLCPGAREKTCKLRSEFQITSLRFSPELLRGYQDAQPRTRDFNLRLVEMLVVACHQIAAVLFQLDKDNEHKKTYEAWVSEQYRLKAAGDERWRHREPGPPTAFYHRSYHDHEQYPRGTPDVVGYWAESKIFGGVVLFDRGESETECKEIWLDPSHSRGPTTMYSPTVDQLEDLMKFLRSDPGEPASCPLPIRASKLNRPRFYRYHVTKYFHIFRDRYDSRLPERFVDPGGCVLWPGDWPEIEDEYFLFAHPMESLQNGTPIDEAAMAAAKERLKNITPSSPLWRPIHDERYI
;
A
#
# COMPACT_ATOMS: atom_id res chain seq x y z
N MET A 1 23.78 -1.69 4.51
CA MET A 1 24.21 -0.75 3.46
C MET A 1 23.39 -1.10 2.22
N ARG A 2 22.57 -0.20 1.66
CA ARG A 2 21.78 -0.49 0.45
C ARG A 2 22.62 -0.07 -0.75
N ALA A 3 22.94 -1.01 -1.64
CA ALA A 3 23.73 -0.72 -2.84
C ALA A 3 22.96 0.26 -3.74
N ARG A 4 23.68 1.26 -4.28
CA ARG A 4 23.17 2.20 -5.27
C ARG A 4 23.33 1.58 -6.66
N LEU A 5 22.27 1.62 -7.48
CA LEU A 5 22.43 1.51 -8.93
C LEU A 5 22.98 2.84 -9.47
N SER A 6 24.04 2.78 -10.28
CA SER A 6 24.45 3.94 -11.09
C SER A 6 23.26 4.35 -11.97
N PRO A 7 23.00 5.64 -12.19
CA PRO A 7 22.00 6.10 -13.14
C PRO A 7 22.17 5.48 -14.55
N GLU A 8 23.39 5.05 -14.89
CA GLU A 8 23.77 4.41 -16.15
C GLU A 8 23.45 2.91 -16.20
N ASP A 9 23.28 2.26 -15.04
CA ASP A 9 22.97 0.84 -14.90
C ASP A 9 21.47 0.57 -14.72
N LEU A 10 20.65 1.63 -14.78
CA LEU A 10 19.20 1.51 -14.64
C LEU A 10 18.59 0.84 -15.87
N PRO A 11 17.86 -0.29 -15.73
CA PRO A 11 17.06 -0.79 -16.83
C PRO A 11 16.04 0.28 -17.25
N PRO A 12 15.75 0.43 -18.56
CA PRO A 12 14.75 1.38 -19.02
C PRO A 12 13.41 1.08 -18.33
N VAL A 13 12.67 2.14 -18.01
CA VAL A 13 11.29 2.02 -17.53
C VAL A 13 10.55 1.12 -18.53
N PRO A 14 9.93 0.01 -18.09
CA PRO A 14 9.24 -0.88 -19.00
C PRO A 14 8.25 -0.08 -19.85
N PRO A 15 8.20 -0.30 -21.18
CA PRO A 15 7.22 0.36 -22.02
C PRO A 15 5.82 0.08 -21.49
N ALA A 16 4.89 1.02 -21.71
CA ALA A 16 3.48 0.89 -21.30
C ALA A 16 2.76 -0.19 -22.14
N VAL A 17 3.13 -1.43 -21.92
CA VAL A 17 2.52 -2.62 -22.50
C VAL A 17 1.82 -3.34 -21.35
N ARG A 18 0.57 -3.76 -21.60
CA ARG A 18 -0.17 -4.56 -20.63
C ARG A 18 0.64 -5.79 -20.27
N ALA A 19 0.88 -5.99 -18.98
CA ALA A 19 1.56 -7.17 -18.49
C ALA A 19 0.75 -8.43 -18.84
N THR A 20 1.44 -9.49 -19.25
CA THR A 20 0.81 -10.78 -19.51
C THR A 20 0.41 -11.44 -18.19
N LEU A 21 -0.76 -12.08 -18.17
CA LEU A 21 -1.11 -12.98 -17.06
C LEU A 21 -0.09 -14.11 -17.02
N ALA A 22 0.69 -14.16 -15.94
CA ALA A 22 1.60 -15.27 -15.69
C ALA A 22 0.81 -16.57 -15.51
N GLU A 23 1.47 -17.70 -15.72
CA GLU A 23 0.93 -18.98 -15.29
C GLU A 23 0.75 -18.95 -13.76
N THR A 24 -0.37 -19.49 -13.27
CA THR A 24 -0.70 -19.49 -11.85
C THR A 24 -1.24 -20.83 -11.39
N LEU A 25 -0.88 -21.25 -10.20
CA LEU A 25 -1.20 -22.54 -9.61
C LEU A 25 -2.01 -22.36 -8.31
N PRO A 26 -2.85 -23.33 -7.93
CA PRO A 26 -3.48 -23.30 -6.61
C PRO A 26 -2.44 -23.61 -5.52
N PRO A 27 -2.67 -23.19 -4.27
CA PRO A 27 -1.75 -23.46 -3.16
C PRO A 27 -1.77 -24.92 -2.66
N ASP A 28 -2.58 -25.79 -3.25
CA ASP A 28 -2.77 -27.19 -2.85
C ASP A 28 -1.49 -28.05 -2.96
N GLY A 29 -0.49 -27.57 -3.71
CA GLY A 29 0.82 -28.20 -3.82
C GLY A 29 1.77 -27.87 -2.67
N LEU A 30 1.40 -26.98 -1.75
CA LEU A 30 2.16 -26.70 -0.55
C LEU A 30 2.11 -27.89 0.42
N ASP A 31 3.14 -28.02 1.26
CA ASP A 31 3.05 -28.95 2.38
C ASP A 31 1.96 -28.53 3.39
N ALA A 32 1.56 -29.50 4.23
CA ALA A 32 0.45 -29.32 5.15
C ALA A 32 0.69 -28.18 6.15
N GLU A 33 1.92 -28.00 6.67
CA GLU A 33 2.21 -26.94 7.64
C GLU A 33 2.09 -25.55 7.00
N HIS A 34 2.63 -25.37 5.79
CA HIS A 34 2.55 -24.12 5.05
C HIS A 34 1.12 -23.76 4.69
N LEU A 35 0.34 -24.75 4.21
CA LEU A 35 -1.06 -24.55 3.83
C LEU A 35 -1.94 -24.24 5.04
N ASP A 36 -1.74 -24.93 6.17
CA ASP A 36 -2.50 -24.70 7.40
C ASP A 36 -2.24 -23.30 7.97
N ILE A 37 -0.97 -22.87 8.02
CA ILE A 37 -0.61 -21.51 8.47
C ILE A 37 -1.22 -20.46 7.55
N LEU A 38 -1.14 -20.64 6.23
CA LEU A 38 -1.71 -19.72 5.26
C LEU A 38 -3.24 -19.62 5.40
N THR A 39 -3.91 -20.77 5.56
CA THR A 39 -5.37 -20.86 5.73
C THR A 39 -5.81 -20.17 7.02
N LEU A 40 -5.13 -20.43 8.13
CA LEU A 40 -5.39 -19.78 9.42
C LEU A 40 -5.23 -18.26 9.32
N ALA A 41 -4.08 -17.82 8.80
CA ALA A 41 -3.77 -16.39 8.68
C ALA A 41 -4.77 -15.66 7.79
N MET A 42 -5.19 -16.27 6.67
CA MET A 42 -6.21 -15.71 5.80
C MET A 42 -7.57 -15.63 6.51
N SER A 43 -7.97 -16.68 7.24
CA SER A 43 -9.19 -16.69 8.03
C SER A 43 -9.21 -15.55 9.07
N ASN A 44 -8.08 -15.33 9.76
CA ASN A 44 -7.94 -14.24 10.73
C ASN A 44 -8.11 -12.87 10.06
N ILE A 45 -7.49 -12.63 8.89
CA ILE A 45 -7.69 -11.38 8.13
C ILE A 45 -9.16 -11.21 7.73
N LEU A 46 -9.81 -12.24 7.16
CA LEU A 46 -11.19 -12.14 6.68
C LEU A 46 -12.23 -11.94 7.79
N ARG A 47 -11.89 -12.29 9.03
CA ARG A 47 -12.73 -12.04 10.22
C ARG A 47 -12.62 -10.63 10.76
N THR A 48 -11.64 -9.84 10.31
CA THR A 48 -11.50 -8.45 10.75
C THR A 48 -12.63 -7.58 10.22
N GLU A 49 -13.05 -6.60 11.02
CA GLU A 49 -14.04 -5.60 10.59
C GLU A 49 -13.54 -4.82 9.36
N VAL A 50 -12.24 -4.51 9.30
CA VAL A 50 -11.65 -3.78 8.17
C VAL A 50 -11.75 -4.57 6.87
N ALA A 51 -11.47 -5.87 6.87
CA ALA A 51 -11.60 -6.71 5.67
C ALA A 51 -13.07 -6.90 5.28
N GLU A 52 -13.94 -7.23 6.24
CA GLU A 52 -15.38 -7.39 5.98
C GLU A 52 -15.98 -6.12 5.39
N PHE A 53 -15.68 -4.96 5.97
CA PHE A 53 -16.19 -3.68 5.49
C PHE A 53 -15.60 -3.28 4.12
N THR A 54 -14.32 -3.58 3.88
CA THR A 54 -13.67 -3.31 2.58
C THR A 54 -14.32 -4.13 1.47
N TYR A 55 -14.47 -5.45 1.68
CA TYR A 55 -15.10 -6.32 0.68
C TYR A 55 -16.59 -6.05 0.52
N ALA A 56 -17.30 -5.69 1.59
CA ALA A 56 -18.71 -5.30 1.51
C ALA A 56 -18.91 -4.07 0.62
N GLN A 57 -18.02 -3.09 0.65
CA GLN A 57 -18.08 -1.96 -0.29
C GLN A 57 -17.91 -2.42 -1.74
N ILE A 58 -17.02 -3.36 -2.03
CA ILE A 58 -16.83 -3.90 -3.39
C ILE A 58 -18.08 -4.64 -3.89
N VAL A 59 -18.68 -5.46 -3.02
CA VAL A 59 -19.95 -6.15 -3.29
C VAL A 59 -21.10 -5.16 -3.52
N ASP A 60 -21.12 -4.08 -2.74
CA ASP A 60 -22.08 -2.98 -2.88
C ASP A 60 -21.87 -2.18 -4.17
N GLY A 61 -20.64 -2.16 -4.69
CA GLY A 61 -20.28 -1.56 -5.98
C GLY A 61 -19.87 -0.09 -5.90
N SER A 62 -19.88 0.52 -4.72
CA SER A 62 -19.24 1.81 -4.46
C SER A 62 -18.58 1.84 -3.08
N PRO A 63 -17.41 2.50 -2.93
CA PRO A 63 -16.93 2.86 -1.61
C PRO A 63 -17.90 3.82 -0.93
N THR A 64 -17.90 3.87 0.39
CA THR A 64 -18.61 4.90 1.13
C THR A 64 -17.92 6.25 0.94
N SER A 65 -18.69 7.34 1.04
CA SER A 65 -18.18 8.69 0.89
C SER A 65 -17.07 9.02 1.90
N LEU A 66 -17.15 8.45 3.11
CA LEU A 66 -16.12 8.60 4.14
C LEU A 66 -14.84 7.90 3.69
N GLU A 67 -14.91 6.62 3.32
CA GLU A 67 -13.73 5.85 2.89
C GLU A 67 -13.07 6.44 1.64
N PHE A 68 -13.87 6.98 0.73
CA PHE A 68 -13.35 7.65 -0.44
C PHE A 68 -12.63 8.94 -0.08
N GLN A 69 -13.17 9.76 0.83
CA GLN A 69 -12.54 11.00 1.30
C GLN A 69 -11.27 10.73 2.12
N LEU A 70 -11.22 9.62 2.86
CA LEU A 70 -9.99 9.20 3.52
C LEU A 70 -8.87 9.00 2.51
N SER A 71 -9.15 8.57 1.28
CA SER A 71 -8.12 8.34 0.26
C SER A 71 -8.05 9.39 -0.84
N HIS A 72 -9.01 10.31 -0.97
CA HIS A 72 -9.07 11.30 -2.06
C HIS A 72 -9.41 12.69 -1.53
N ARG A 73 -8.51 13.66 -1.73
CA ARG A 73 -8.78 15.05 -1.35
C ARG A 73 -9.70 15.69 -2.39
N TRP A 74 -10.78 16.32 -1.91
CA TRP A 74 -11.66 17.20 -2.69
C TRP A 74 -12.22 16.57 -3.99
N PRO A 75 -13.00 15.48 -3.91
CA PRO A 75 -13.71 14.99 -5.10
C PRO A 75 -14.63 16.08 -5.70
N PRO A 76 -14.83 16.08 -7.03
CA PRO A 76 -15.82 16.92 -7.71
C PRO A 76 -17.18 16.87 -7.01
N LYS A 77 -17.94 17.97 -7.05
CA LYS A 77 -19.23 18.07 -6.33
C LYS A 77 -20.27 17.06 -6.82
N ASP A 78 -20.20 16.71 -8.09
CA ASP A 78 -21.05 15.76 -8.81
C ASP A 78 -20.53 14.31 -8.76
N HIS A 79 -19.44 14.04 -8.04
CA HIS A 79 -18.87 12.69 -7.97
C HIS A 79 -19.84 11.69 -7.31
N PRO A 80 -20.21 10.57 -7.96
CA PRO A 80 -21.29 9.67 -7.50
C PRO A 80 -21.14 9.15 -6.07
N VAL A 81 -19.91 8.81 -5.68
CA VAL A 81 -19.58 8.33 -4.33
C VAL A 81 -19.99 9.31 -3.21
N ARG A 82 -20.18 10.60 -3.51
CA ARG A 82 -20.57 11.59 -2.47
C ARG A 82 -21.91 11.27 -1.83
N GLU A 83 -22.85 10.70 -2.57
CA GLU A 83 -24.18 10.35 -2.06
C GLU A 83 -24.19 8.97 -1.37
N HIS A 84 -23.19 8.14 -1.60
CA HIS A 84 -23.08 6.81 -1.00
C HIS A 84 -22.55 6.89 0.44
N LYS A 85 -23.41 7.17 1.42
CA LYS A 85 -23.00 7.40 2.82
C LYS A 85 -22.75 6.12 3.62
N THR A 86 -23.57 5.11 3.36
CA THR A 86 -23.58 3.83 4.09
C THR A 86 -23.76 2.72 3.08
N LEU A 87 -23.34 1.51 3.44
CA LEU A 87 -23.58 0.33 2.62
C LEU A 87 -25.06 0.11 2.35
N CYS A 88 -25.41 -0.35 1.15
CA CYS A 88 -26.77 -0.78 0.87
C CYS A 88 -27.17 -2.03 1.68
N PRO A 89 -28.47 -2.19 1.98
CA PRO A 89 -28.97 -3.39 2.63
C PRO A 89 -28.56 -4.66 1.87
N GLY A 90 -28.07 -5.69 2.58
CA GLY A 90 -27.66 -6.97 1.99
C GLY A 90 -26.19 -7.04 1.60
N ALA A 91 -25.45 -5.93 1.49
CA ALA A 91 -24.04 -5.96 1.08
C ALA A 91 -23.16 -6.69 2.10
N ARG A 92 -23.38 -6.46 3.40
CA ARG A 92 -22.66 -7.16 4.47
C ARG A 92 -23.04 -8.63 4.53
N GLU A 93 -24.31 -8.96 4.44
CA GLU A 93 -24.82 -10.33 4.49
C GLU A 93 -24.25 -11.18 3.34
N LYS A 94 -24.23 -10.62 2.11
CA LYS A 94 -23.59 -11.25 0.96
C LYS A 94 -22.10 -11.48 1.20
N THR A 95 -21.40 -10.50 1.77
CA THR A 95 -19.97 -10.59 2.07
C THR A 95 -19.68 -11.65 3.13
N CYS A 96 -20.48 -11.70 4.19
CA CYS A 96 -20.40 -12.74 5.22
C CYS A 96 -20.62 -14.13 4.65
N LYS A 97 -21.59 -14.29 3.74
CA LYS A 97 -21.83 -15.56 3.04
C LYS A 97 -20.61 -15.96 2.21
N LEU A 98 -20.08 -15.04 1.39
CA LEU A 98 -18.90 -15.28 0.57
C LEU A 98 -17.68 -15.65 1.41
N ARG A 99 -17.50 -15.01 2.58
CA ARG A 99 -16.46 -15.39 3.55
C ARG A 99 -16.65 -16.81 4.07
N SER A 100 -17.89 -17.21 4.42
CA SER A 100 -18.15 -18.54 4.97
C SER A 100 -17.93 -19.68 3.98
N GLU A 101 -18.07 -19.40 2.68
CA GLU A 101 -17.87 -20.34 1.58
C GLU A 101 -16.44 -20.28 1.02
N PHE A 102 -15.63 -19.31 1.45
CA PHE A 102 -14.30 -19.08 0.91
C PHE A 102 -13.32 -20.20 1.28
N GLN A 103 -12.54 -20.63 0.28
CA GLN A 103 -11.45 -21.56 0.45
C GLN A 103 -10.20 -20.98 -0.21
N ILE A 104 -9.07 -20.96 0.50
CA ILE A 104 -7.80 -20.40 -0.02
C ILE A 104 -7.34 -21.13 -1.29
N THR A 105 -7.66 -22.42 -1.40
CA THR A 105 -7.39 -23.31 -2.55
C THR A 105 -8.08 -22.87 -3.84
N SER A 106 -9.13 -22.03 -3.73
CA SER A 106 -9.77 -21.42 -4.90
C SER A 106 -8.93 -20.32 -5.58
N LEU A 107 -7.96 -19.75 -4.86
CA LEU A 107 -7.07 -18.70 -5.35
C LEU A 107 -5.91 -19.26 -6.17
N ARG A 108 -5.24 -18.39 -6.92
CA ARG A 108 -4.16 -18.77 -7.83
C ARG A 108 -2.94 -17.89 -7.61
N PHE A 109 -1.77 -18.50 -7.44
CA PHE A 109 -0.51 -17.81 -7.13
C PHE A 109 0.53 -18.13 -8.20
N SER A 110 1.50 -17.24 -8.42
CA SER A 110 2.61 -17.56 -9.32
C SER A 110 3.46 -18.72 -8.77
N PRO A 111 4.02 -19.58 -9.63
CA PRO A 111 4.92 -20.65 -9.21
C PRO A 111 6.09 -20.17 -8.38
N GLU A 112 6.64 -18.99 -8.68
CA GLU A 112 7.76 -18.38 -7.97
C GLU A 112 7.37 -17.99 -6.53
N LEU A 113 6.17 -17.43 -6.36
CA LEU A 113 5.66 -17.05 -5.04
C LEU A 113 5.37 -18.27 -4.18
N LEU A 114 4.71 -19.29 -4.75
CA LEU A 114 4.45 -20.56 -4.05
C LEU A 114 5.74 -21.23 -3.61
N ARG A 115 6.73 -21.31 -4.50
CA ARG A 115 8.04 -21.88 -4.19
C ARG A 115 8.77 -21.07 -3.13
N GLY A 116 8.78 -19.75 -3.25
CA GLY A 116 9.41 -18.86 -2.27
C GLY A 116 8.80 -18.99 -0.88
N TYR A 117 7.49 -19.23 -0.77
CA TYR A 117 6.83 -19.51 0.50
C TYR A 117 7.15 -20.92 1.02
N GLN A 118 7.09 -21.94 0.16
CA GLN A 118 7.36 -23.34 0.48
C GLN A 118 8.81 -23.59 0.94
N ASP A 119 9.77 -22.87 0.37
CA ASP A 119 11.19 -23.01 0.69
C ASP A 119 11.57 -22.26 1.99
N ALA A 120 10.71 -21.34 2.45
CA ALA A 120 10.98 -20.55 3.65
C ALA A 120 10.70 -21.38 4.90
N GLN A 121 11.67 -21.48 5.81
CA GLN A 121 11.48 -22.28 7.02
C GLN A 121 10.47 -21.64 7.99
N PRO A 122 9.45 -22.37 8.48
CA PRO A 122 8.50 -21.86 9.45
C PRO A 122 9.17 -21.22 10.67
N ARG A 123 8.55 -20.16 11.20
CA ARG A 123 9.02 -19.36 12.35
C ARG A 123 10.28 -18.52 12.10
N THR A 124 10.79 -18.48 10.88
CA THR A 124 11.86 -17.54 10.49
C THR A 124 11.30 -16.20 10.04
N ARG A 125 12.17 -15.18 9.99
CA ARG A 125 11.83 -13.86 9.43
C ARG A 125 11.41 -13.99 7.96
N ASP A 126 12.15 -14.76 7.17
CA ASP A 126 11.88 -14.91 5.73
C ASP A 126 10.51 -15.55 5.49
N PHE A 127 10.15 -16.57 6.28
CA PHE A 127 8.80 -17.15 6.24
C PHE A 127 7.73 -16.12 6.58
N ASN A 128 7.94 -15.28 7.59
CA ASN A 128 6.96 -14.23 7.95
C ASN A 128 6.75 -13.26 6.79
N LEU A 129 7.81 -12.84 6.10
CA LEU A 129 7.71 -11.95 4.94
C LEU A 129 6.98 -12.62 3.76
N ARG A 130 7.31 -13.89 3.47
CA ARG A 130 6.63 -14.68 2.42
C ARG A 130 5.17 -14.98 2.74
N LEU A 131 4.83 -15.21 4.01
CA LEU A 131 3.44 -15.36 4.44
C LEU A 131 2.65 -14.07 4.16
N VAL A 132 3.19 -12.90 4.53
CA VAL A 132 2.55 -11.61 4.23
C VAL A 132 2.38 -11.42 2.73
N GLU A 133 3.39 -11.78 1.93
CA GLU A 133 3.31 -11.75 0.47
C GLU A 133 2.15 -12.59 -0.09
N MET A 134 2.01 -13.83 0.37
CA MET A 134 0.87 -14.69 0.02
C MET A 134 -0.48 -14.05 0.39
N LEU A 135 -0.59 -13.49 1.60
CA LEU A 135 -1.85 -12.93 2.12
C LEU A 135 -2.27 -11.65 1.38
N VAL A 136 -1.31 -10.80 1.03
CA VAL A 136 -1.56 -9.58 0.25
C VAL A 136 -2.10 -9.95 -1.14
N VAL A 137 -1.41 -10.87 -1.83
CA VAL A 137 -1.83 -11.37 -3.14
C VAL A 137 -3.21 -12.04 -3.05
N ALA A 138 -3.49 -12.76 -1.96
CA ALA A 138 -4.80 -13.36 -1.73
C ALA A 138 -5.91 -12.30 -1.57
N CYS A 139 -5.68 -11.27 -0.74
CA CYS A 139 -6.64 -10.18 -0.54
C CYS A 139 -6.93 -9.43 -1.85
N HIS A 140 -5.90 -9.15 -2.63
CA HIS A 140 -6.01 -8.52 -3.94
C HIS A 140 -6.88 -9.35 -4.89
N GLN A 141 -6.64 -10.68 -4.94
CA GLN A 141 -7.44 -11.57 -5.77
C GLN A 141 -8.91 -11.64 -5.34
N ILE A 142 -9.19 -11.71 -4.03
CA ILE A 142 -10.56 -11.70 -3.51
C ILE A 142 -11.27 -10.43 -3.96
N ALA A 143 -10.64 -9.26 -3.79
CA ALA A 143 -11.20 -7.99 -4.24
C ALA A 143 -11.49 -7.97 -5.75
N ALA A 144 -10.55 -8.45 -6.57
CA ALA A 144 -10.72 -8.55 -8.02
C ALA A 144 -11.89 -9.47 -8.41
N VAL A 145 -12.01 -10.64 -7.77
CA VAL A 145 -13.10 -11.59 -8.02
C VAL A 145 -14.44 -10.99 -7.61
N LEU A 146 -14.55 -10.43 -6.40
CA LEU A 146 -15.77 -9.79 -5.91
C LEU A 146 -16.24 -8.66 -6.83
N PHE A 147 -15.30 -7.86 -7.33
CA PHE A 147 -15.61 -6.80 -8.27
C PHE A 147 -16.21 -7.33 -9.59
N GLN A 148 -15.83 -8.53 -10.02
CA GLN A 148 -16.31 -9.13 -11.26
C GLN A 148 -17.64 -9.89 -11.11
N LEU A 149 -18.05 -10.29 -9.89
CA LEU A 149 -19.25 -11.10 -9.66
C LEU A 149 -20.54 -10.39 -10.06
N ASP A 150 -20.67 -9.11 -9.74
CA ASP A 150 -21.87 -8.32 -10.01
C ASP A 150 -21.56 -7.17 -10.98
N LYS A 151 -21.62 -7.49 -12.28
CA LYS A 151 -21.45 -6.52 -13.37
C LYS A 151 -22.67 -5.62 -13.54
N ASP A 152 -23.83 -6.04 -13.04
CA ASP A 152 -25.08 -5.32 -13.20
C ASP A 152 -25.39 -4.34 -12.08
N ASN A 153 -24.48 -4.23 -11.10
CA ASN A 153 -24.57 -3.34 -9.96
C ASN A 153 -24.79 -1.87 -10.37
N GLU A 154 -25.83 -1.25 -9.81
CA GLU A 154 -26.25 0.11 -10.14
C GLU A 154 -25.22 1.18 -9.76
N HIS A 155 -24.52 1.00 -8.63
CA HIS A 155 -23.47 1.92 -8.21
C HIS A 155 -22.28 1.91 -9.17
N LYS A 156 -21.88 0.72 -9.65
CA LYS A 156 -20.82 0.59 -10.67
C LYS A 156 -21.24 1.26 -11.97
N LYS A 157 -22.44 0.97 -12.48
CA LYS A 157 -22.98 1.60 -13.70
C LYS A 157 -23.05 3.12 -13.61
N THR A 158 -23.50 3.63 -12.47
CA THR A 158 -23.57 5.08 -12.21
C THR A 158 -22.17 5.71 -12.26
N TYR A 159 -21.18 5.09 -11.63
CA TYR A 159 -19.80 5.58 -11.65
C TYR A 159 -19.17 5.50 -13.05
N GLU A 160 -19.33 4.39 -13.76
CA GLU A 160 -18.82 4.19 -15.11
C GLU A 160 -19.41 5.19 -16.11
N ALA A 161 -20.71 5.47 -16.02
CA ALA A 161 -21.37 6.49 -16.82
C ALA A 161 -20.82 7.88 -16.50
N TRP A 162 -20.63 8.21 -15.21
CA TRP A 162 -20.06 9.47 -14.78
C TRP A 162 -18.63 9.67 -15.29
N VAL A 163 -17.75 8.66 -15.19
CA VAL A 163 -16.38 8.71 -15.71
C VAL A 163 -16.36 8.85 -17.23
N SER A 164 -17.20 8.09 -17.94
CA SER A 164 -17.31 8.15 -19.40
C SER A 164 -17.67 9.56 -19.88
N GLU A 165 -18.59 10.22 -19.17
CA GLU A 165 -18.95 11.61 -19.43
C GLU A 165 -17.77 12.56 -19.19
N GLN A 166 -16.94 12.35 -18.16
CA GLN A 166 -15.75 13.18 -17.94
C GLN A 166 -14.73 13.04 -19.08
N TYR A 167 -14.50 11.83 -19.58
CA TYR A 167 -13.66 11.62 -20.76
C TYR A 167 -14.23 12.32 -21.99
N ARG A 168 -15.55 12.24 -22.21
CA ARG A 168 -16.23 12.93 -23.31
C ARG A 168 -16.09 14.46 -23.21
N LEU A 169 -16.29 15.03 -22.02
CA LEU A 169 -16.15 16.47 -21.77
C LEU A 169 -14.72 16.95 -21.98
N LYS A 170 -13.72 16.19 -21.52
CA LYS A 170 -12.31 16.48 -21.77
C LYS A 170 -11.98 16.46 -23.26
N ALA A 171 -12.43 15.43 -23.98
CA ALA A 171 -12.23 15.33 -25.43
C ALA A 171 -12.91 16.48 -26.20
N ALA A 172 -14.03 16.99 -25.69
CA ALA A 172 -14.72 18.16 -26.23
C ALA A 172 -14.07 19.52 -25.83
N GLY A 173 -13.01 19.51 -25.03
CA GLY A 173 -12.28 20.72 -24.62
C GLY A 173 -12.93 21.52 -23.49
N ASP A 174 -13.76 20.90 -22.64
CA ASP A 174 -14.36 21.56 -21.48
C ASP A 174 -13.27 22.10 -20.54
N GLU A 175 -13.33 23.40 -20.21
CA GLU A 175 -12.31 24.08 -19.40
C GLU A 175 -12.13 23.45 -18.01
N ARG A 176 -13.18 22.83 -17.45
CA ARG A 176 -13.11 22.15 -16.15
C ARG A 176 -12.09 21.01 -16.13
N TRP A 177 -11.83 20.41 -17.29
CA TRP A 177 -10.93 19.27 -17.47
C TRP A 177 -9.60 19.63 -18.14
N ARG A 178 -9.33 20.93 -18.37
CA ARG A 178 -8.05 21.40 -18.97
C ARG A 178 -6.81 20.95 -18.19
N HIS A 179 -6.92 20.89 -16.85
CA HIS A 179 -5.82 20.55 -15.95
C HIS A 179 -6.15 19.36 -15.03
N ARG A 180 -7.20 18.59 -15.35
CA ARG A 180 -7.64 17.45 -14.56
C ARG A 180 -7.72 16.22 -15.45
N GLU A 181 -7.11 15.14 -15.01
CA GLU A 181 -7.33 13.84 -15.63
C GLU A 181 -8.63 13.25 -15.08
N PRO A 182 -9.52 12.72 -15.95
CA PRO A 182 -10.61 11.88 -15.52
C PRO A 182 -10.11 10.71 -14.66
N GLY A 183 -10.93 10.27 -13.71
CA GLY A 183 -10.59 9.14 -12.86
C GLY A 183 -10.48 7.81 -13.62
N PRO A 184 -9.96 6.76 -12.97
CA PRO A 184 -9.98 5.41 -13.52
C PRO A 184 -11.42 4.89 -13.65
N PRO A 185 -11.67 3.81 -14.42
CA PRO A 185 -12.99 3.24 -14.68
C PRO A 185 -13.65 2.58 -13.45
N THR A 186 -13.11 2.76 -12.25
CA THR A 186 -13.70 2.29 -10.99
C THR A 186 -13.51 3.32 -9.88
N ALA A 187 -14.46 3.39 -8.95
CA ALA A 187 -14.34 4.22 -7.74
C ALA A 187 -13.37 3.62 -6.71
N PHE A 188 -13.03 2.34 -6.85
CA PHE A 188 -12.12 1.62 -5.97
C PHE A 188 -10.70 1.71 -6.51
N TYR A 189 -10.02 2.83 -6.28
CA TYR A 189 -8.64 3.01 -6.75
C TYR A 189 -7.73 3.64 -5.71
N HIS A 190 -6.45 3.27 -5.79
CA HIS A 190 -5.36 3.96 -5.10
C HIS A 190 -4.79 5.05 -6.01
N ARG A 191 -4.42 6.22 -5.47
CA ARG A 191 -3.85 7.33 -6.26
C ARG A 191 -2.59 6.96 -7.01
N SER A 192 -1.81 6.02 -6.49
CA SER A 192 -0.58 5.51 -7.09
C SER A 192 -0.82 4.28 -8.00
N TYR A 193 -1.90 3.52 -7.81
CA TYR A 193 -2.11 2.23 -8.50
C TYR A 193 -3.45 2.21 -9.24
N HIS A 194 -3.61 3.10 -10.23
CA HIS A 194 -4.85 3.26 -11.00
C HIS A 194 -4.68 3.10 -12.52
N ASP A 195 -3.46 2.81 -12.98
CA ASP A 195 -3.12 2.61 -14.39
C ASP A 195 -3.61 1.24 -14.89
N HIS A 196 -4.92 1.03 -14.91
CA HIS A 196 -5.55 -0.24 -15.26
C HIS A 196 -5.05 -0.86 -16.58
N GLU A 197 -4.64 -0.05 -17.55
CA GLU A 197 -4.13 -0.51 -18.85
C GLU A 197 -2.86 -1.37 -18.74
N GLN A 198 -2.03 -1.16 -17.70
CA GLN A 198 -0.78 -1.91 -17.52
C GLN A 198 -0.99 -3.25 -16.80
N TYR A 199 -2.09 -3.39 -16.07
CA TYR A 199 -2.32 -4.55 -15.21
C TYR A 199 -2.86 -5.77 -15.99
N PRO A 200 -2.41 -6.99 -15.64
CA PRO A 200 -2.84 -8.21 -16.34
C PRO A 200 -4.35 -8.38 -16.39
N ARG A 201 -5.08 -8.08 -15.30
CA ARG A 201 -6.55 -8.18 -15.26
C ARG A 201 -7.26 -6.87 -15.56
N GLY A 202 -6.55 -5.76 -15.72
CA GLY A 202 -7.15 -4.46 -15.98
C GLY A 202 -7.71 -3.79 -14.72
N THR A 203 -8.93 -3.26 -14.81
CA THR A 203 -9.64 -2.60 -13.70
C THR A 203 -9.75 -3.45 -12.42
N PRO A 204 -10.03 -4.76 -12.45
CA PRO A 204 -9.99 -5.62 -11.26
C PRO A 204 -8.70 -5.52 -10.43
N ASP A 205 -7.53 -5.33 -11.06
CA ASP A 205 -6.29 -5.17 -10.32
C ASP A 205 -6.22 -3.83 -9.59
N VAL A 206 -6.76 -2.76 -10.17
CA VAL A 206 -6.92 -1.45 -9.49
C VAL A 206 -7.75 -1.61 -8.21
N VAL A 207 -8.83 -2.39 -8.28
CA VAL A 207 -9.68 -2.69 -7.11
C VAL A 207 -8.93 -3.51 -6.07
N GLY A 208 -8.07 -4.44 -6.51
CA GLY A 208 -7.18 -5.20 -5.64
C GLY A 208 -6.25 -4.31 -4.81
N TYR A 209 -5.50 -3.41 -5.45
CA TYR A 209 -4.64 -2.47 -4.72
C TYR A 209 -5.43 -1.52 -3.80
N TRP A 210 -6.63 -1.10 -4.22
CA TRP A 210 -7.49 -0.32 -3.35
C TRP A 210 -7.82 -1.10 -2.07
N ALA A 211 -8.23 -2.37 -2.19
CA ALA A 211 -8.57 -3.22 -1.06
C ALA A 211 -7.35 -3.49 -0.15
N GLU A 212 -6.19 -3.80 -0.72
CA GLU A 212 -4.94 -3.93 0.03
C GLU A 212 -4.68 -2.68 0.88
N SER A 213 -4.82 -1.49 0.26
CA SER A 213 -4.57 -0.23 0.95
C SER A 213 -5.51 0.05 2.11
N LYS A 214 -6.72 -0.53 2.08
CA LYS A 214 -7.70 -0.42 3.18
C LYS A 214 -7.41 -1.42 4.27
N ILE A 215 -7.14 -2.67 3.90
CA ILE A 215 -6.93 -3.79 4.83
C ILE A 215 -5.59 -3.63 5.56
N PHE A 216 -4.50 -3.42 4.83
CA PHE A 216 -3.16 -3.34 5.41
C PHE A 216 -2.74 -1.93 5.82
N GLY A 217 -3.46 -0.90 5.37
CA GLY A 217 -3.13 0.51 5.61
C GLY A 217 -2.29 1.17 4.53
N GLY A 218 -1.89 0.41 3.51
CA GLY A 218 -1.18 0.84 2.31
C GLY A 218 -1.08 -0.32 1.33
N VAL A 219 -0.72 -0.04 0.08
CA VAL A 219 -0.35 -1.11 -0.86
C VAL A 219 0.95 -1.73 -0.38
N VAL A 220 0.99 -3.05 -0.26
CA VAL A 220 2.13 -3.75 0.32
C VAL A 220 3.12 -4.10 -0.78
N LEU A 221 4.35 -3.63 -0.62
CA LEU A 221 5.47 -3.85 -1.53
C LEU A 221 6.58 -4.63 -0.81
N PHE A 222 7.48 -5.22 -1.60
CA PHE A 222 8.57 -6.03 -1.07
C PHE A 222 9.90 -5.52 -1.60
N ASP A 223 10.90 -5.48 -0.75
CA ASP A 223 12.29 -5.34 -1.19
C ASP A 223 12.69 -6.64 -1.88
N ARG A 224 12.77 -6.57 -3.21
CA ARG A 224 13.04 -7.70 -4.09
C ARG A 224 14.53 -8.01 -4.24
N GLY A 225 15.40 -7.19 -3.65
CA GLY A 225 16.84 -7.31 -3.80
C GLY A 225 17.30 -7.25 -5.27
N GLU A 226 18.56 -7.57 -5.50
CA GLU A 226 19.18 -7.45 -6.83
C GLU A 226 18.68 -8.53 -7.80
N SER A 227 18.31 -9.71 -7.30
CA SER A 227 17.73 -10.77 -8.13
C SER A 227 16.27 -10.52 -8.48
N GLU A 228 15.65 -9.54 -7.82
CA GLU A 228 14.25 -9.16 -7.94
C GLU A 228 13.21 -10.25 -7.62
N THR A 229 13.68 -11.35 -7.07
CA THR A 229 12.86 -12.48 -6.62
C THR A 229 12.88 -12.64 -5.10
N GLU A 230 13.68 -11.82 -4.42
CA GLU A 230 13.82 -11.86 -2.97
C GLU A 230 12.61 -11.21 -2.28
N CYS A 231 12.57 -11.34 -0.96
CA CYS A 231 11.56 -10.70 -0.11
C CYS A 231 12.26 -10.30 1.20
N LYS A 232 13.10 -9.26 1.12
CA LYS A 232 13.99 -8.86 2.22
C LYS A 232 13.30 -8.01 3.28
N GLU A 233 12.28 -7.26 2.89
CA GLU A 233 11.57 -6.31 3.75
C GLU A 233 10.19 -5.98 3.17
N ILE A 234 9.23 -5.66 4.05
CA ILE A 234 7.88 -5.19 3.69
C ILE A 234 7.87 -3.66 3.68
N TRP A 235 7.21 -3.08 2.68
CA TRP A 235 6.98 -1.65 2.55
C TRP A 235 5.49 -1.37 2.33
N LEU A 236 5.01 -0.26 2.85
CA LEU A 236 3.64 0.21 2.68
C LEU A 236 3.65 1.52 1.90
N ASP A 237 2.93 1.56 0.77
CA ASP A 237 2.54 2.80 0.09
C ASP A 237 1.17 3.28 0.62
N PRO A 238 1.14 4.28 1.53
CA PRO A 238 -0.07 4.68 2.22
C PRO A 238 -1.10 5.34 1.30
N SER A 239 -2.38 5.08 1.57
CA SER A 239 -3.49 5.67 0.81
C SER A 239 -4.20 6.81 1.51
N HIS A 240 -3.85 7.10 2.77
CA HIS A 240 -4.60 8.02 3.61
C HIS A 240 -4.26 9.49 3.33
N SER A 241 -5.24 10.28 2.92
CA SER A 241 -5.13 11.68 2.52
C SER A 241 -4.61 12.62 3.61
N ARG A 242 -4.79 12.26 4.88
CA ARG A 242 -4.24 12.96 6.05
C ARG A 242 -3.07 12.23 6.71
N GLY A 243 -2.64 11.12 6.12
CA GLY A 243 -1.45 10.38 6.54
C GLY A 243 -0.24 10.74 5.67
N PRO A 244 0.92 10.11 5.92
CA PRO A 244 2.07 10.23 5.04
C PRO A 244 1.71 9.87 3.60
N THR A 245 2.37 10.56 2.68
CA THR A 245 2.54 10.27 1.26
C THR A 245 3.85 9.52 0.99
N THR A 246 4.78 9.51 1.94
CA THR A 246 6.01 8.70 1.87
C THR A 246 5.74 7.26 2.29
N MET A 247 6.36 6.31 1.59
CA MET A 247 6.33 4.90 1.97
C MET A 247 7.18 4.65 3.20
N TYR A 248 6.87 3.55 3.88
CA TYR A 248 7.55 3.13 5.09
C TYR A 248 7.52 1.63 5.28
N SER A 249 8.53 1.12 5.97
CA SER A 249 8.53 -0.24 6.51
C SER A 249 7.78 -0.27 7.85
N PRO A 250 7.00 -1.32 8.16
CA PRO A 250 6.49 -1.54 9.51
C PRO A 250 7.63 -1.54 10.53
N THR A 251 7.37 -1.05 11.75
CA THR A 251 8.35 -1.23 12.84
C THR A 251 8.45 -2.71 13.23
N VAL A 252 9.49 -3.07 13.98
CA VAL A 252 9.63 -4.43 14.54
C VAL A 252 8.38 -4.80 15.32
N ASP A 253 7.93 -3.94 16.24
CA ASP A 253 6.71 -4.16 17.04
C ASP A 253 5.47 -4.35 16.17
N GLN A 254 5.29 -3.52 15.12
CA GLN A 254 4.14 -3.66 14.21
C GLN A 254 4.15 -4.97 13.44
N LEU A 255 5.33 -5.44 13.02
CA LEU A 255 5.48 -6.72 12.33
C LEU A 255 5.26 -7.89 13.29
N GLU A 256 5.78 -7.81 14.52
CA GLU A 256 5.57 -8.83 15.55
C GLU A 256 4.10 -8.94 15.94
N ASP A 257 3.41 -7.82 16.15
CA ASP A 257 1.98 -7.77 16.43
C ASP A 257 1.17 -8.37 15.27
N LEU A 258 1.53 -8.04 14.02
CA LEU A 258 0.93 -8.66 12.83
C LEU A 258 1.12 -10.18 12.85
N MET A 259 2.34 -10.66 13.07
CA MET A 259 2.61 -12.10 13.06
C MET A 259 1.92 -12.85 14.20
N LYS A 260 1.82 -12.22 15.38
CA LYS A 260 1.05 -12.75 16.51
C LYS A 260 -0.43 -12.89 16.17
N PHE A 261 -1.01 -11.87 15.54
CA PHE A 261 -2.40 -11.88 15.08
C PHE A 261 -2.65 -12.91 13.97
N LEU A 262 -1.77 -13.00 12.97
CA LEU A 262 -1.94 -13.96 11.86
C LEU A 262 -1.88 -15.41 12.33
N ARG A 263 -1.15 -15.69 13.43
CA ARG A 263 -0.99 -17.04 14.01
C ARG A 263 -1.92 -17.30 15.20
N SER A 264 -2.75 -16.35 15.60
CA SER A 264 -3.61 -16.53 16.78
C SER A 264 -4.71 -17.55 16.50
N ASP A 265 -5.01 -18.37 17.50
CA ASP A 265 -6.12 -19.30 17.42
C ASP A 265 -7.46 -18.54 17.33
N PRO A 266 -8.42 -18.98 16.48
CA PRO A 266 -9.69 -18.27 16.29
C PRO A 266 -10.55 -18.14 17.56
N GLY A 267 -10.26 -18.96 18.58
CA GLY A 267 -10.93 -18.94 19.88
C GLY A 267 -10.29 -17.99 20.91
N GLU A 268 -9.11 -17.44 20.63
CA GLU A 268 -8.41 -16.53 21.53
C GLU A 268 -8.65 -15.07 21.13
N PRO A 269 -8.87 -14.15 22.09
CA PRO A 269 -8.99 -12.73 21.79
C PRO A 269 -7.61 -12.16 21.40
N ALA A 270 -7.34 -12.07 20.10
CA ALA A 270 -6.20 -11.35 19.56
C ALA A 270 -6.59 -9.93 19.16
N SER A 271 -5.81 -8.93 19.60
CA SER A 271 -5.97 -7.55 19.12
C SER A 271 -5.59 -7.49 17.65
N CYS A 272 -6.45 -6.92 16.80
CA CYS A 272 -6.17 -6.77 15.39
C CYS A 272 -5.21 -5.58 15.16
N PRO A 273 -4.03 -5.79 14.56
CA PRO A 273 -3.06 -4.72 14.27
C PRO A 273 -3.32 -4.03 12.91
N LEU A 274 -4.35 -4.45 12.19
CA LEU A 274 -4.70 -3.93 10.88
C LEU A 274 -5.77 -2.83 10.98
N PRO A 275 -5.70 -1.76 10.17
CA PRO A 275 -4.63 -1.43 9.24
C PRO A 275 -3.37 -0.88 9.93
N ILE A 276 -2.18 -1.17 9.39
CA ILE A 276 -0.90 -0.66 9.91
C ILE A 276 -0.80 0.83 9.62
N ARG A 277 -0.78 1.65 10.67
CA ARG A 277 -0.64 3.11 10.57
C ARG A 277 0.80 3.52 10.75
N ALA A 278 1.27 4.40 9.87
CA ALA A 278 2.56 5.02 10.02
C ALA A 278 2.61 5.92 11.26
N SER A 279 3.75 5.91 11.92
CA SER A 279 4.14 6.79 13.01
C SER A 279 5.50 7.42 12.73
N LYS A 280 5.95 8.33 13.60
CA LYS A 280 7.31 8.89 13.51
C LYS A 280 8.43 7.86 13.71
N LEU A 281 8.10 6.67 14.20
CA LEU A 281 9.05 5.56 14.40
C LEU A 281 9.25 4.73 13.13
N ASN A 282 8.29 4.77 12.20
CA ASN A 282 8.46 4.11 10.90
C ASN A 282 9.47 4.91 10.09
N ARG A 283 10.71 4.42 10.06
CA ARG A 283 11.84 5.00 9.33
C ARG A 283 12.71 3.84 8.81
N PRO A 284 13.41 3.99 7.70
CA PRO A 284 13.47 5.17 6.83
C PRO A 284 12.18 5.43 6.02
N ARG A 285 12.02 6.66 5.50
CA ARG A 285 10.92 7.08 4.63
C ARG A 285 11.41 7.27 3.21
N PHE A 286 10.58 6.96 2.22
CA PHE A 286 10.95 7.19 0.81
C PHE A 286 9.77 7.68 -0.03
N TYR A 287 10.08 8.42 -1.09
CA TYR A 287 9.14 8.62 -2.18
C TYR A 287 9.07 7.38 -3.06
N ARG A 288 7.87 7.06 -3.58
CA ARG A 288 7.60 5.94 -4.49
C ARG A 288 8.58 5.88 -5.65
N TYR A 289 8.86 7.04 -6.25
CA TYR A 289 9.82 7.15 -7.35
C TYR A 289 11.19 6.57 -6.98
N HIS A 290 11.74 6.93 -5.81
CA HIS A 290 13.08 6.48 -5.44
C HIS A 290 13.13 4.99 -5.16
N VAL A 291 12.13 4.41 -4.49
CA VAL A 291 12.20 2.99 -4.14
C VAL A 291 12.04 2.07 -5.33
N THR A 292 11.12 2.42 -6.23
CA THR A 292 10.92 1.63 -7.45
C THR A 292 12.12 1.80 -8.37
N LYS A 293 12.68 3.02 -8.50
CA LYS A 293 13.79 3.27 -9.44
C LYS A 293 15.16 2.79 -8.94
N TYR A 294 15.45 2.90 -7.65
CA TYR A 294 16.82 2.71 -7.13
C TYR A 294 16.97 1.59 -6.10
N PHE A 295 15.88 1.07 -5.52
CA PHE A 295 15.96 0.17 -4.37
C PHE A 295 15.23 -1.17 -4.56
N HIS A 296 14.80 -1.50 -5.78
CA HIS A 296 14.08 -2.75 -6.10
C HIS A 296 12.88 -3.04 -5.17
N ILE A 297 12.19 -2.01 -4.70
CA ILE A 297 10.99 -2.17 -3.88
C ILE A 297 9.75 -2.03 -4.77
N PHE A 298 9.11 -3.17 -5.01
CA PHE A 298 7.86 -3.28 -5.78
C PHE A 298 7.22 -4.65 -5.50
N ARG A 299 5.91 -4.80 -5.73
CA ARG A 299 5.29 -6.13 -5.72
C ARG A 299 5.52 -6.80 -7.07
N ASP A 300 5.16 -6.09 -8.15
CA ASP A 300 5.39 -6.43 -9.54
C ASP A 300 6.08 -5.27 -10.27
N ARG A 301 6.98 -5.55 -11.23
CA ARG A 301 7.68 -4.49 -11.99
C ARG A 301 6.74 -3.54 -12.73
N TYR A 302 5.58 -4.02 -13.14
CA TYR A 302 4.58 -3.23 -13.85
C TYR A 302 3.68 -2.41 -12.92
N ASP A 303 3.88 -2.43 -11.60
CA ASP A 303 3.06 -1.69 -10.64
C ASP A 303 3.15 -0.17 -10.80
N SER A 304 4.30 0.30 -11.29
CA SER A 304 4.71 1.70 -11.24
C SER A 304 5.00 2.25 -12.63
N ARG A 305 4.16 3.19 -13.07
CA ARG A 305 4.48 4.08 -14.19
C ARG A 305 5.19 5.32 -13.66
N LEU A 306 6.52 5.27 -13.61
CA LEU A 306 7.31 6.40 -13.12
C LEU A 306 7.47 7.47 -14.21
N PRO A 307 7.41 8.77 -13.85
CA PRO A 307 7.84 9.84 -14.76
C PRO A 307 9.31 9.68 -15.13
N GLU A 308 9.72 10.21 -16.28
CA GLU A 308 11.12 10.15 -16.75
C GLU A 308 12.09 10.74 -15.73
N ARG A 309 11.67 11.84 -15.09
CA ARG A 309 12.43 12.57 -14.06
C ARG A 309 11.64 12.62 -12.77
N PHE A 310 12.36 12.62 -11.66
CA PHE A 310 11.77 12.86 -10.36
C PHE A 310 11.17 14.27 -10.34
N VAL A 311 9.89 14.34 -9.96
CA VAL A 311 9.23 15.60 -9.63
C VAL A 311 8.87 15.51 -8.17
N ASP A 312 9.42 16.41 -7.35
CA ASP A 312 9.15 16.45 -5.92
C ASP A 312 7.64 16.67 -5.68
N PRO A 313 6.94 15.68 -5.09
CA PRO A 313 5.51 15.81 -4.84
C PRO A 313 5.20 16.74 -3.65
N GLY A 314 6.18 17.08 -2.80
CA GLY A 314 6.02 17.84 -1.55
C GLY A 314 5.87 19.35 -1.71
N GLY A 315 6.13 19.91 -2.89
CA GLY A 315 6.15 21.37 -3.07
C GLY A 315 7.10 22.05 -2.07
N CYS A 316 6.82 23.31 -1.69
CA CYS A 316 7.64 24.04 -0.73
C CYS A 316 7.32 23.71 0.76
N VAL A 317 6.37 22.82 1.04
CA VAL A 317 5.89 22.58 2.41
C VAL A 317 6.44 21.26 2.95
N LEU A 318 7.33 21.41 3.91
CA LEU A 318 7.91 20.31 4.65
C LEU A 318 6.96 19.84 5.76
N TRP A 319 6.52 18.58 5.71
CA TRP A 319 5.61 18.02 6.70
C TRP A 319 6.27 16.89 7.52
N PRO A 320 6.35 17.01 8.87
CA PRO A 320 6.93 15.98 9.73
C PRO A 320 6.24 14.62 9.69
N GLY A 321 4.99 14.55 9.22
CA GLY A 321 4.30 13.27 9.03
C GLY A 321 4.88 12.45 7.88
N ASP A 322 5.35 13.11 6.82
CA ASP A 322 6.10 12.50 5.71
C ASP A 322 7.56 12.27 6.08
N TRP A 323 8.17 13.24 6.75
CA TRP A 323 9.59 13.25 7.07
C TRP A 323 9.79 13.47 8.57
N PRO A 324 9.70 12.41 9.39
CA PRO A 324 9.85 12.51 10.85
C PRO A 324 11.17 13.14 11.30
N GLU A 325 12.22 13.05 10.50
CA GLU A 325 13.51 13.72 10.72
C GLU A 325 13.42 15.24 10.79
N ILE A 326 12.39 15.86 10.19
CA ILE A 326 12.17 17.31 10.28
C ILE A 326 11.82 17.73 11.71
N GLU A 327 11.06 16.89 12.43
CA GLU A 327 10.79 17.10 13.86
C GLU A 327 12.08 17.02 14.67
N ASP A 328 12.99 16.11 14.32
CA ASP A 328 14.29 15.97 15.00
C ASP A 328 15.20 17.18 14.76
N GLU A 329 15.32 17.66 13.52
CA GLU A 329 16.12 18.84 13.20
C GLU A 329 15.56 20.09 13.90
N TYR A 330 14.23 20.26 13.86
CA TYR A 330 13.56 21.35 14.57
C TYR A 330 13.79 21.26 16.09
N PHE A 331 13.67 20.07 16.68
CA PHE A 331 13.91 19.86 18.10
C PHE A 331 15.35 20.21 18.49
N LEU A 332 16.34 19.81 17.70
CA LEU A 332 17.75 20.14 17.96
C LEU A 332 18.04 21.64 17.87
N PHE A 333 17.30 22.37 17.06
CA PHE A 333 17.44 23.82 16.92
C PHE A 333 16.69 24.58 18.01
N ALA A 334 15.42 24.24 18.27
CA ALA A 334 14.53 25.00 19.15
C ALA A 334 14.75 24.70 20.64
N HIS A 335 14.98 23.43 21.01
CA HIS A 335 15.04 23.01 22.42
C HIS A 335 16.11 23.74 23.25
N PRO A 336 17.35 23.96 22.74
CA PRO A 336 18.34 24.75 23.48
C PRO A 336 17.91 26.20 23.69
N MET A 337 17.25 26.82 22.72
CA MET A 337 16.76 28.20 22.82
C MET A 337 15.62 28.32 23.84
N GLU A 338 14.65 27.39 23.80
CA GLU A 338 13.56 27.34 24.76
C GLU A 338 14.07 27.08 26.18
N SER A 339 15.06 26.19 26.33
CA SER A 339 15.71 25.91 27.62
C SER A 339 16.38 27.15 28.21
N LEU A 340 17.08 27.93 27.37
CA LEU A 340 17.69 29.21 27.76
C LEU A 340 16.63 30.25 28.16
N GLN A 341 15.53 30.36 27.42
CA GLN A 341 14.46 31.34 27.69
C GLN A 341 13.66 31.01 28.95
N ASN A 342 13.38 29.72 29.17
CA ASN A 342 12.52 29.25 30.26
C ASN A 342 13.32 28.86 31.51
N GLY A 343 14.65 28.85 31.45
CA GLY A 343 15.52 28.42 32.54
C GLY A 343 15.41 26.92 32.86
N THR A 344 14.94 26.11 31.92
CA THR A 344 14.83 24.65 32.08
C THR A 344 16.12 23.96 31.65
N PRO A 345 16.50 22.83 32.28
CA PRO A 345 17.64 22.04 31.82
C PRO A 345 17.44 21.53 30.39
N ILE A 346 18.54 21.49 29.63
CA ILE A 346 18.57 20.85 28.31
C ILE A 346 18.40 19.34 28.51
N ASP A 347 17.58 18.74 27.65
CA ASP A 347 17.39 17.28 27.61
C ASP A 347 18.45 16.68 26.69
N GLU A 348 19.63 16.44 27.25
CA GLU A 348 20.78 15.91 26.51
C GLU A 348 20.49 14.52 25.91
N ALA A 349 19.69 13.69 26.60
CA ALA A 349 19.34 12.36 26.15
C ALA A 349 18.42 12.42 24.92
N ALA A 350 17.38 13.27 24.96
CA ALA A 350 16.50 13.48 23.81
C ALA A 350 17.26 14.09 22.62
N MET A 351 18.18 15.02 22.87
CA MET A 351 19.03 15.58 21.81
C MET A 351 19.97 14.54 21.20
N ALA A 352 20.61 13.70 22.01
CA ALA A 352 21.44 12.61 21.51
C ALA A 352 20.62 11.63 20.66
N ALA A 353 19.42 11.27 21.11
CA ALA A 353 18.52 10.39 20.37
C ALA A 353 18.04 11.02 19.04
N ALA A 354 17.74 12.32 19.01
CA ALA A 354 17.39 13.04 17.79
C ALA A 354 18.57 13.07 16.79
N LYS A 355 19.78 13.35 17.26
CA LYS A 355 21.00 13.29 16.43
C LYS A 355 21.24 11.90 15.86
N GLU A 356 21.00 10.84 16.63
CA GLU A 356 21.13 9.47 16.15
C GLU A 356 20.09 9.16 15.08
N ARG A 357 18.83 9.56 15.29
CA ARG A 357 17.77 9.39 14.28
C ARG A 357 18.06 10.12 12.97
N LEU A 358 18.69 11.30 13.01
CA LEU A 358 19.10 12.05 11.82
C LEU A 358 20.19 11.35 10.99
N LYS A 359 20.88 10.34 11.55
CA LYS A 359 21.79 9.52 10.73
C LYS A 359 21.02 8.60 9.79
N ASN A 360 19.74 8.31 10.05
CA ASN A 360 18.91 7.39 9.26
C ASN A 360 17.95 8.12 8.31
N ILE A 361 18.47 9.10 7.56
CA ILE A 361 17.75 9.79 6.48
C ILE A 361 18.02 9.10 5.14
N THR A 362 17.09 9.27 4.20
CA THR A 362 17.16 8.64 2.86
C THR A 362 17.41 9.67 1.77
N PRO A 363 17.81 9.22 0.57
CA PRO A 363 17.91 10.11 -0.59
C PRO A 363 16.62 10.83 -1.00
N SER A 364 15.46 10.38 -0.50
CA SER A 364 14.18 11.08 -0.70
C SER A 364 13.95 12.22 0.29
N SER A 365 14.68 12.23 1.41
CA SER A 365 14.46 13.17 2.49
C SER A 365 14.86 14.59 2.07
N PRO A 366 14.08 15.61 2.43
CA PRO A 366 14.43 17.01 2.20
C PRO A 366 15.65 17.45 3.03
N LEU A 367 16.00 16.71 4.09
CA LEU A 367 17.20 16.95 4.90
C LEU A 367 18.43 16.24 4.35
N TRP A 368 18.29 15.43 3.29
CA TRP A 368 19.42 14.74 2.69
C TRP A 368 20.34 15.72 1.98
N ARG A 369 21.62 15.71 2.37
CA ARG A 369 22.67 16.55 1.77
C ARG A 369 23.64 15.65 1.00
N PRO A 370 23.51 15.55 -0.34
CA PRO A 370 24.27 14.59 -1.16
C PRO A 370 25.80 14.72 -1.04
N ILE A 371 26.29 15.94 -0.78
CA ILE A 371 27.73 16.26 -0.71
C ILE A 371 28.43 15.63 0.51
N HIS A 372 27.66 15.13 1.50
CA HIS A 372 28.20 14.65 2.77
C HIS A 372 27.91 13.17 3.06
N ASP A 373 27.31 12.41 2.13
CA ASP A 373 26.86 11.04 2.39
C ASP A 373 27.58 10.00 1.53
N GLU A 374 28.73 9.51 2.00
CA GLU A 374 29.51 8.44 1.36
C GLU A 374 28.78 7.08 1.31
N ARG A 375 27.65 6.91 2.02
CA ARG A 375 26.89 5.64 2.02
C ARG A 375 26.11 5.41 0.73
N TYR A 376 25.97 6.46 -0.09
CA TYR A 376 25.22 6.46 -1.35
C TYR A 376 26.01 7.10 -2.51
N ILE A 377 27.34 7.30 -2.35
CA ILE A 377 28.23 7.72 -3.45
C ILE A 377 28.62 6.50 -4.28
#